data_AF-A0A7X9MIU5-F1
#
_entry.id   AF-A0A7X9MIU5-F1
#
_cell.length_a   1.000
_cell.length_b   1.000
_cell.length_c   1.000
_cell.angle_alpha   90.00
_cell.angle_beta   90.00
_cell.angle_gamma   90.00
#
_symmetry.space_group_name_H-M   'P 1'
#
loop_
_entity.id
_entity.type
_entity.pdbx_description
1 polymer ?
#
loop_
_entity_poly.entity_id
_entity_poly.type
_entity_poly.pdbx_seq_one_letter_code
_entity_poly.pdbx_strand_id
1 'polypeptide(L)'
;MTEPASVRSRIIDATLHLVGTDGIAGVTNRRIASRAQVSLGSITYHFPTQEDLLRAALTHFAREETTRLREIADSYRGKEISVQDAATLTEQVAESLAFSAERIAPFELYVQAGRDPNLRAAADECWRAYDALTFTILTELGIPRAETLTPTLVATIAGLQLRRLSTGGGADLAGAVLLLLRQSGTPGHRDPDPGTG
;
A
#
# COMPACT_ATOMS: atom_id res chain seq x y z
N MET A 1 2.20 -22.85 -19.75
CA MET A 1 2.46 -22.00 -20.93
C MET A 1 1.69 -20.71 -20.71
N THR A 2 2.35 -19.63 -20.31
CA THR A 2 1.72 -18.33 -20.11
C THR A 2 1.48 -17.69 -21.48
N GLU A 3 0.23 -17.31 -21.80
CA GLU A 3 -0.05 -16.55 -23.02
C GLU A 3 0.82 -15.28 -23.05
N PRO A 4 1.33 -14.88 -24.22
CA PRO A 4 2.10 -13.65 -24.34
C PRO A 4 1.25 -12.45 -23.89
N ALA A 5 1.79 -11.64 -22.98
CA ALA A 5 1.10 -10.46 -22.46
C ALA A 5 0.63 -9.54 -23.60
N SER A 6 -0.63 -9.11 -23.54
CA SER A 6 -1.21 -8.24 -24.57
C SER A 6 -0.42 -6.93 -24.73
N VAL A 7 -0.44 -6.33 -25.92
CA VAL A 7 0.16 -5.00 -26.18
C VAL A 7 -0.30 -3.97 -25.15
N ARG A 8 -1.60 -3.99 -24.81
CA ARG A 8 -2.17 -3.11 -23.78
C ARG A 8 -1.54 -3.34 -22.40
N SER A 9 -1.33 -4.59 -21.99
CA SER A 9 -0.67 -4.91 -20.71
C SER A 9 0.77 -4.39 -20.69
N ARG A 10 1.55 -4.66 -21.74
CA ARG A 10 2.94 -4.18 -21.82
C ARG A 10 3.06 -2.67 -21.74
N ILE A 11 2.10 -1.94 -22.32
CA ILE A 11 2.02 -0.47 -22.21
C ILE A 11 1.74 -0.04 -20.76
N ILE A 12 0.82 -0.72 -20.06
CA ILE A 12 0.52 -0.47 -18.65
C ILE A 12 1.75 -0.74 -17.78
N ASP A 13 2.39 -1.89 -17.94
CA ASP A 13 3.56 -2.30 -17.14
C ASP A 13 4.74 -1.34 -17.35
N ALA A 14 4.96 -0.93 -18.61
CA ALA A 14 5.96 0.07 -18.94
C ALA A 14 5.66 1.43 -18.30
N THR A 15 4.39 1.83 -18.28
CA THR A 15 3.95 3.09 -17.66
C THR A 15 4.15 3.04 -16.14
N LEU A 16 3.72 1.97 -15.49
CA LEU A 16 3.88 1.80 -14.04
C LEU A 16 5.34 1.84 -13.62
N HIS A 17 6.22 1.19 -14.37
CA HIS A 17 7.65 1.27 -14.11
C HIS A 17 8.16 2.71 -14.20
N LEU A 18 7.83 3.44 -15.28
CA LEU A 18 8.26 4.83 -15.46
C LEU A 18 7.71 5.76 -14.37
N VAL A 19 6.46 5.56 -13.95
CA VAL A 19 5.87 6.29 -12.81
C VAL A 19 6.66 6.01 -11.54
N GLY A 20 7.04 4.76 -11.30
CA GLY A 20 7.88 4.40 -10.15
C GLY A 20 9.24 5.09 -10.17
N THR A 21 9.94 5.03 -11.31
CA THR A 21 11.36 5.42 -11.45
C THR A 21 11.60 6.89 -11.69
N ASP A 22 10.74 7.52 -12.49
CA ASP A 22 10.92 8.89 -12.96
C ASP A 22 9.78 9.82 -12.51
N GLY A 23 8.81 9.29 -11.73
CA GLY A 23 7.58 9.99 -11.37
C GLY A 23 6.65 10.18 -12.57
N ILE A 24 5.44 10.71 -12.31
CA ILE A 24 4.45 10.96 -13.37
C ILE A 24 4.99 11.90 -14.46
N ALA A 25 5.80 12.90 -14.08
CA ALA A 25 6.40 13.86 -15.00
C ALA A 25 7.39 13.21 -16.00
N GLY A 26 8.01 12.09 -15.62
CA GLY A 26 8.93 11.35 -16.47
C GLY A 26 8.26 10.48 -17.54
N VAL A 27 6.94 10.31 -17.47
CA VAL A 27 6.15 9.46 -18.37
C VAL A 27 5.93 10.19 -19.70
N THR A 28 6.44 9.63 -20.80
CA THR A 28 6.19 10.13 -22.15
C THR A 28 5.92 8.98 -23.09
N ASN A 29 5.09 9.18 -24.12
CA ASN A 29 4.74 8.13 -25.07
C ASN A 29 5.97 7.51 -25.74
N ARG A 30 7.04 8.28 -25.99
CA ARG A 30 8.29 7.75 -26.54
C ARG A 30 8.99 6.78 -25.58
N ARG A 31 9.09 7.14 -24.29
CA ARG A 31 9.70 6.27 -23.27
C ARG A 31 8.86 5.02 -23.05
N ILE A 32 7.53 5.16 -23.01
CA ILE A 32 6.59 4.04 -22.92
C ILE A 32 6.76 3.11 -24.12
N ALA A 33 6.76 3.64 -25.34
CA ALA A 33 6.89 2.85 -26.58
C ALA A 33 8.20 2.06 -26.60
N SER A 34 9.30 2.73 -26.25
CA SER A 34 10.62 2.10 -26.15
C SER A 34 10.65 0.98 -25.12
N ARG A 35 10.05 1.20 -23.94
CA ARG A 35 10.07 0.23 -22.84
C ARG A 35 9.14 -0.96 -23.10
N ALA A 36 7.93 -0.69 -23.59
CA ALA A 36 6.94 -1.72 -23.93
C ALA A 36 7.28 -2.48 -25.22
N GLN A 37 8.28 -2.00 -25.98
CA GLN A 37 8.66 -2.52 -27.30
C GLN A 37 7.48 -2.51 -28.29
N VAL A 38 6.81 -1.36 -28.39
CA VAL A 38 5.65 -1.13 -29.25
C VAL A 38 5.82 0.14 -30.08
N SER A 39 4.99 0.29 -31.12
CA SER A 39 4.96 1.54 -31.89
C SER A 39 4.25 2.66 -31.12
N LEU A 40 4.55 3.92 -31.45
CA LEU A 40 3.82 5.07 -30.91
C LEU A 40 2.32 5.01 -31.25
N GLY A 41 1.98 4.58 -32.47
CA GLY A 41 0.60 4.40 -32.92
C GLY A 41 -0.18 3.36 -32.10
N SER A 42 0.51 2.32 -31.59
CA SER A 42 -0.09 1.32 -30.70
C SER A 42 -0.51 1.94 -29.36
N ILE A 43 0.26 2.90 -28.83
CA ILE A 43 -0.12 3.60 -27.59
C ILE A 43 -1.38 4.42 -27.82
N THR A 44 -1.40 5.26 -28.85
CA THR A 44 -2.56 6.13 -29.14
C THR A 44 -3.81 5.35 -29.51
N TYR A 45 -3.65 4.15 -30.09
CA TYR A 45 -4.76 3.23 -30.38
C TYR A 45 -5.40 2.68 -29.10
N HIS A 46 -4.59 2.29 -28.10
CA HIS A 46 -5.09 1.71 -26.85
C HIS A 46 -5.48 2.75 -25.80
N PHE A 47 -4.82 3.91 -25.81
CA PHE A 47 -4.97 4.98 -24.83
C PHE A 47 -5.00 6.33 -25.56
N PRO A 48 -6.21 6.89 -25.80
CA PRO A 48 -6.36 8.12 -26.56
C PRO A 48 -5.64 9.32 -25.93
N THR A 49 -5.61 9.38 -24.60
CA THR A 49 -4.91 10.44 -23.86
C THR A 49 -3.89 9.86 -22.86
N GLN A 50 -2.93 10.70 -22.47
CA GLN A 50 -1.97 10.34 -21.42
C GLN A 50 -2.68 10.17 -20.07
N GLU A 51 -3.75 10.92 -19.81
CA GLU A 51 -4.58 10.76 -18.61
C GLU A 51 -5.28 9.40 -18.58
N ASP A 52 -5.83 8.92 -19.71
CA ASP A 52 -6.44 7.60 -19.80
C ASP A 52 -5.42 6.49 -19.52
N LEU A 53 -4.20 6.63 -20.04
CA LEU A 53 -3.11 5.70 -19.78
C LEU A 53 -2.70 5.70 -18.31
N LEU A 54 -2.47 6.88 -17.72
CA LEU A 54 -2.12 7.02 -16.31
C LEU A 54 -3.22 6.45 -15.41
N ARG A 55 -4.50 6.74 -15.71
CA ARG A 55 -5.64 6.19 -14.97
C ARG A 55 -5.65 4.67 -15.05
N ALA A 56 -5.51 4.11 -16.25
CA ALA A 56 -5.50 2.67 -16.44
C ALA A 56 -4.33 2.00 -15.73
N ALA A 57 -3.14 2.60 -15.79
CA ALA A 57 -1.95 2.10 -15.11
C ALA A 57 -2.13 2.11 -13.58
N LEU A 58 -2.49 3.26 -12.99
CA LEU A 58 -2.68 3.38 -11.55
C LEU A 58 -3.84 2.51 -11.02
N THR A 59 -4.91 2.35 -11.79
CA THR A 59 -5.99 1.42 -11.45
C THR A 59 -5.53 -0.04 -11.52
N HIS A 60 -4.68 -0.39 -12.49
CA HIS A 60 -4.09 -1.72 -12.56
C HIS A 60 -3.20 -2.00 -11.35
N PHE A 61 -2.30 -1.07 -11.01
CA PHE A 61 -1.48 -1.15 -9.81
C PHE A 61 -2.33 -1.35 -8.54
N ALA A 62 -3.39 -0.54 -8.36
CA ALA A 62 -4.26 -0.67 -7.19
C ALA A 62 -4.90 -2.06 -7.09
N ARG A 63 -5.29 -2.67 -8.21
CA ARG A 63 -5.86 -4.03 -8.26
C ARG A 63 -4.83 -5.11 -7.92
N GLU A 64 -3.62 -4.99 -8.46
CA GLU A 64 -2.53 -5.93 -8.17
C GLU A 64 -2.13 -5.86 -6.70
N GLU A 65 -1.95 -4.64 -6.17
CA GLU A 65 -1.58 -4.45 -4.77
C GLU A 65 -2.70 -4.92 -3.83
N THR A 66 -3.96 -4.63 -4.16
CA THR A 66 -5.12 -5.14 -3.43
C THR A 66 -5.13 -6.67 -3.40
N THR A 67 -4.90 -7.32 -4.55
CA THR A 67 -4.84 -8.78 -4.65
C THR A 67 -3.72 -9.34 -3.77
N ARG A 68 -2.52 -8.77 -3.86
CA ARG A 68 -1.36 -9.15 -3.04
C ARG A 68 -1.66 -9.05 -1.55
N LEU A 69 -2.23 -7.94 -1.10
CA LEU A 69 -2.56 -7.72 0.31
C LEU A 69 -3.62 -8.71 0.81
N ARG A 70 -4.62 -9.02 0.00
CA ARG A 70 -5.65 -10.05 0.32
C ARG A 70 -5.02 -11.44 0.44
N GLU A 71 -4.15 -11.82 -0.49
CA GLU A 71 -3.43 -13.11 -0.44
C GLU A 71 -2.56 -13.23 0.82
N ILE A 72 -1.86 -12.15 1.19
CA ILE A 72 -1.10 -12.10 2.44
C ILE A 72 -2.05 -12.27 3.64
N ALA A 73 -3.16 -11.53 3.69
CA ALA A 73 -4.12 -11.61 4.78
C ALA A 73 -4.71 -13.02 4.94
N ASP A 74 -5.12 -13.64 3.83
CA ASP A 74 -5.65 -15.00 3.82
C ASP A 74 -4.60 -16.03 4.26
N SER A 75 -3.30 -15.78 4.01
CA SER A 75 -2.22 -16.65 4.48
C SER A 75 -2.06 -16.66 6.01
N TYR A 76 -2.60 -15.68 6.72
CA TYR A 76 -2.52 -15.54 8.18
C TYR A 76 -3.80 -15.94 8.91
N ARG A 77 -4.94 -16.05 8.21
CA ARG A 77 -6.23 -16.36 8.83
C ARG A 77 -6.21 -17.73 9.52
N GLY A 78 -6.64 -17.77 10.78
CA GLY A 78 -6.72 -18.97 11.61
C GLY A 78 -5.36 -19.54 12.02
N LYS A 79 -4.30 -18.73 12.01
CA LYS A 79 -2.96 -19.11 12.46
C LYS A 79 -2.62 -18.34 13.72
N GLU A 80 -2.01 -19.02 14.69
CA GLU A 80 -1.43 -18.34 15.85
C GLU A 80 -0.20 -17.55 15.39
N ILE A 81 -0.27 -16.22 15.49
CA ILE A 81 0.82 -15.31 15.11
C ILE A 81 1.54 -14.88 16.39
N SER A 82 2.88 -14.97 16.41
CA SER A 82 3.65 -14.38 17.51
C SER A 82 3.86 -12.88 17.30
N VAL A 83 4.16 -12.14 18.37
CA VAL A 83 4.53 -10.71 18.27
C VAL A 83 5.74 -10.51 17.35
N GLN A 84 6.68 -11.46 17.32
CA GLN A 84 7.84 -11.46 16.45
C GLN A 84 7.46 -11.68 14.98
N ASP A 85 6.50 -12.55 14.70
CA ASP A 85 5.97 -12.74 13.34
C ASP A 85 5.27 -11.46 12.85
N ALA A 86 4.52 -10.79 13.73
CA ALA A 86 3.88 -9.52 13.40
C ALA A 86 4.89 -8.39 13.21
N ALA A 87 5.96 -8.33 13.99
CA ALA A 87 7.06 -7.37 13.80
C ALA A 87 7.79 -7.64 12.48
N THR A 88 8.14 -8.90 12.20
CA THR A 88 8.74 -9.32 10.93
C THR A 88 7.84 -9.00 9.75
N LEU A 89 6.54 -9.25 9.87
CA LEU A 89 5.56 -8.92 8.84
C LEU A 89 5.41 -7.40 8.67
N THR A 90 5.45 -6.64 9.76
CA THR A 90 5.45 -5.17 9.70
C THR A 90 6.68 -4.68 8.95
N GLU A 91 7.86 -5.26 9.23
CA GLU A 91 9.10 -4.98 8.53
C GLU A 91 9.05 -5.43 7.07
N GLN A 92 8.53 -6.62 6.75
CA GLN A 92 8.39 -7.12 5.38
C GLN A 92 7.38 -6.32 4.57
N VAL A 93 6.22 -5.98 5.15
CA VAL A 93 5.23 -5.09 4.54
C VAL A 93 5.89 -3.73 4.35
N ALA A 94 6.59 -3.22 5.36
CA ALA A 94 7.32 -1.97 5.27
C ALA A 94 8.45 -1.96 4.25
N GLU A 95 9.16 -3.07 4.05
CA GLU A 95 10.26 -3.26 3.09
C GLU A 95 9.71 -3.50 1.69
N SER A 96 8.60 -4.24 1.57
CA SER A 96 7.85 -4.36 0.32
C SER A 96 7.30 -3.00 -0.14
N LEU A 97 6.99 -2.14 0.83
CA LEU A 97 6.61 -0.74 0.68
C LEU A 97 7.84 0.20 0.75
N ALA A 98 9.05 -0.31 1.00
CA ALA A 98 10.32 0.43 0.99
C ALA A 98 11.01 0.24 -0.37
N PHE A 99 10.68 1.12 -1.30
CA PHE A 99 11.70 1.83 -2.11
C PHE A 99 12.83 1.00 -2.74
N SER A 100 12.50 0.26 -3.80
CA SER A 100 13.32 0.38 -5.02
C SER A 100 12.82 1.56 -5.83
N ALA A 101 13.63 2.07 -6.76
CA ALA A 101 13.22 3.09 -7.71
C ALA A 101 11.95 2.71 -8.49
N GLU A 102 11.40 1.49 -8.41
CA GLU A 102 10.11 1.15 -9.00
C GLU A 102 8.87 1.46 -8.13
N ARG A 103 9.02 1.98 -6.89
CA ARG A 103 7.98 1.84 -5.83
C ARG A 103 7.51 3.12 -5.12
N ILE A 104 7.57 4.29 -5.78
CA ILE A 104 6.79 5.50 -5.35
C ILE A 104 5.31 5.37 -5.80
N ALA A 105 4.99 4.38 -6.64
CA ALA A 105 3.68 4.18 -7.26
C ALA A 105 2.45 4.28 -6.33
N PRO A 106 2.43 3.71 -5.10
CA PRO A 106 1.28 3.91 -4.20
C PRO A 106 1.10 5.38 -3.79
N PHE A 107 2.19 6.10 -3.48
CA PHE A 107 2.12 7.52 -3.15
C PHE A 107 1.68 8.36 -4.35
N GLU A 108 2.17 8.05 -5.56
CA GLU A 108 1.71 8.69 -6.79
C GLU A 108 0.21 8.46 -7.04
N LEU A 109 -0.29 7.22 -6.83
CA LEU A 109 -1.72 6.92 -6.89
C LEU A 109 -2.51 7.81 -5.93
N TYR A 110 -2.12 7.89 -4.66
CA TYR A 110 -2.88 8.64 -3.64
C TYR A 110 -2.86 10.14 -3.90
N VAL A 111 -1.70 10.69 -4.24
CA VAL A 111 -1.58 12.11 -4.59
C VAL A 111 -2.40 12.41 -5.84
N GLN A 112 -2.35 11.53 -6.86
CA GLN A 112 -3.12 11.71 -8.09
C GLN A 112 -4.62 11.54 -7.88
N ALA A 113 -5.08 10.65 -7.00
CA ALA A 113 -6.49 10.53 -6.61
C ALA A 113 -7.03 11.80 -5.90
N GLY A 114 -6.14 12.58 -5.29
CA GLY A 114 -6.47 13.93 -4.80
C GLY A 114 -6.78 14.92 -5.92
N ARG A 115 -6.17 14.75 -7.10
CA ARG A 115 -6.33 15.62 -8.29
C ARG A 115 -7.41 15.13 -9.25
N ASP A 116 -7.59 13.81 -9.34
CA ASP A 116 -8.48 13.15 -10.28
C ASP A 116 -9.50 12.26 -9.54
N PRO A 117 -10.78 12.67 -9.48
CA PRO A 117 -11.82 11.94 -8.78
C PRO A 117 -12.02 10.50 -9.24
N ASN A 118 -11.77 10.15 -10.51
CA ASN A 118 -12.02 8.77 -10.96
C ASN A 118 -10.93 7.77 -10.52
N LEU A 119 -9.88 8.23 -9.81
CA LEU A 119 -8.93 7.36 -9.13
C LEU A 119 -9.27 7.09 -7.66
N ARG A 120 -10.23 7.83 -7.08
CA ARG A 120 -10.57 7.71 -5.65
C ARG A 120 -11.09 6.32 -5.28
N ALA A 121 -11.88 5.70 -6.14
CA ALA A 121 -12.38 4.35 -5.90
C ALA A 121 -11.25 3.31 -5.85
N ALA A 122 -10.26 3.42 -6.75
CA ALA A 122 -9.10 2.53 -6.77
C ALA A 122 -8.21 2.75 -5.54
N ALA A 123 -8.02 4.01 -5.13
CA ALA A 123 -7.29 4.34 -3.91
C ALA A 123 -7.99 3.81 -2.65
N ASP A 124 -9.31 4.00 -2.54
CA ASP A 124 -10.13 3.49 -1.42
C ASP A 124 -10.08 1.96 -1.32
N GLU A 125 -10.16 1.25 -2.45
CA GLU A 125 -10.03 -0.21 -2.46
C GLU A 125 -8.67 -0.68 -1.94
N CYS A 126 -7.59 0.01 -2.32
CA CYS A 126 -6.24 -0.29 -1.84
C CYS A 126 -6.11 -0.06 -0.33
N TRP A 127 -6.61 1.07 0.20
CA TRP A 127 -6.62 1.36 1.64
C TRP A 127 -7.42 0.31 2.43
N ARG A 128 -8.59 -0.09 1.94
CA ARG A 128 -9.38 -1.16 2.56
C ARG A 128 -8.64 -2.50 2.60
N ALA A 129 -7.78 -2.78 1.62
CA ALA A 129 -6.96 -3.98 1.63
C ALA A 129 -5.86 -3.93 2.71
N TYR A 130 -5.23 -2.76 2.93
CA TYR A 130 -4.30 -2.56 4.06
C TYR A 130 -5.02 -2.69 5.41
N ASP A 131 -6.23 -2.12 5.53
CA ASP A 131 -7.05 -2.24 6.74
C ASP A 131 -7.41 -3.70 7.02
N ALA A 132 -7.87 -4.45 6.00
CA ALA A 132 -8.23 -5.85 6.15
C ALA A 132 -7.04 -6.73 6.56
N LEU A 133 -5.87 -6.52 5.95
CA LEU A 133 -4.64 -7.20 6.34
C LEU A 133 -4.27 -6.89 7.80
N THR A 134 -4.23 -5.62 8.16
CA THR A 134 -3.87 -5.18 9.52
C THR A 134 -4.85 -5.72 10.55
N PHE A 135 -6.15 -5.64 10.29
CA PHE A 135 -7.20 -6.18 11.15
C PHE A 135 -7.05 -7.69 11.36
N THR A 136 -6.74 -8.43 10.29
CA THR A 136 -6.51 -9.88 10.37
C THR A 136 -5.34 -10.17 11.32
N ILE A 137 -4.19 -9.51 11.13
CA ILE A 137 -3.01 -9.69 11.98
C ILE A 137 -3.32 -9.39 13.45
N LEU A 138 -3.97 -8.26 13.74
CA LEU A 138 -4.34 -7.89 15.10
C LEU A 138 -5.29 -8.90 15.75
N THR A 139 -6.23 -9.44 14.99
CA THR A 139 -7.17 -10.46 15.46
C THR A 139 -6.46 -11.75 15.82
N GLU A 140 -5.58 -12.23 14.95
CA GLU A 140 -4.82 -13.48 15.16
C GLU A 140 -3.77 -13.34 16.28
N LEU A 141 -3.28 -12.12 16.55
CA LEU A 141 -2.48 -11.79 17.74
C LEU A 141 -3.29 -11.72 19.04
N GLY A 142 -4.62 -11.79 18.96
CA GLY A 142 -5.51 -11.63 20.12
C GLY A 142 -5.56 -10.20 20.68
N ILE A 143 -5.22 -9.19 19.87
CA ILE A 143 -5.25 -7.79 20.31
C ILE A 143 -6.71 -7.33 20.51
N PRO A 144 -7.09 -6.89 21.73
CA PRO A 144 -8.43 -6.38 21.95
C PRO A 144 -8.64 -5.09 21.15
N ARG A 145 -9.89 -4.86 20.69
CA ARG A 145 -10.29 -3.67 19.93
C ARG A 145 -9.55 -3.48 18.59
N ALA A 146 -9.14 -4.58 17.95
CA ALA A 146 -8.48 -4.58 16.64
C ALA A 146 -9.16 -3.64 15.62
N GLU A 147 -10.49 -3.66 15.53
CA GLU A 147 -11.29 -2.79 14.63
C GLU A 147 -10.96 -1.30 14.80
N THR A 148 -10.82 -0.83 16.04
CA THR A 148 -10.53 0.59 16.32
C THR A 148 -9.06 0.95 16.15
N LEU A 149 -8.14 -0.02 16.29
CA LEU A 149 -6.71 0.19 16.18
C LEU A 149 -6.22 0.16 14.73
N THR A 150 -6.86 -0.64 13.88
CA THR A 150 -6.49 -0.83 12.48
C THR A 150 -6.27 0.48 11.72
N PRO A 151 -7.24 1.44 11.67
CA PRO A 151 -7.03 2.65 10.87
C PRO A 151 -5.87 3.49 11.38
N THR A 152 -5.67 3.53 12.71
CA THR A 152 -4.59 4.31 13.34
C THR A 152 -3.23 3.70 13.04
N LEU A 153 -3.12 2.37 13.10
CA LEU A 153 -1.89 1.66 12.77
C LEU A 153 -1.54 1.79 11.29
N VAL A 154 -2.52 1.62 10.40
CA VAL A 154 -2.34 1.80 8.96
C VAL A 154 -1.88 3.21 8.63
N ALA A 155 -2.50 4.24 9.21
CA ALA A 155 -2.09 5.63 9.04
C ALA A 155 -0.67 5.90 9.59
N THR A 156 -0.31 5.30 10.73
CA THR A 156 1.02 5.44 11.34
C THR A 156 2.09 4.80 10.45
N ILE A 157 1.85 3.59 9.95
CA ILE A 157 2.76 2.88 9.04
C ILE A 157 2.97 3.72 7.76
N ALA A 158 1.89 4.19 7.14
CA ALA A 158 1.98 5.02 5.94
C ALA A 158 2.74 6.33 6.17
N GLY A 159 2.49 7.01 7.29
CA GLY A 159 3.19 8.25 7.65
C GLY A 159 4.69 8.03 7.91
N LEU A 160 5.06 6.94 8.57
CA LEU A 160 6.45 6.57 8.81
C LEU A 160 7.16 6.19 7.51
N GLN A 161 6.48 5.52 6.58
CA GLN A 161 7.01 5.23 5.25
C GLN A 161 7.23 6.50 4.43
N LEU A 162 6.29 7.44 4.45
CA LEU A 162 6.44 8.74 3.80
C LEU A 162 7.61 9.54 4.39
N ARG A 163 7.77 9.53 5.72
CA ARG A 163 8.90 10.17 6.39
C ARG A 163 10.23 9.55 5.98
N ARG A 164 10.32 8.21 5.93
CA ARG A 164 11.52 7.51 5.45
C ARG A 164 11.83 7.86 4.00
N LEU A 165 10.83 7.86 3.12
CA LEU A 165 10.98 8.27 1.72
C LEU A 165 11.58 9.66 1.58
N SER A 166 11.00 10.62 2.30
CA SER A 166 11.35 12.04 2.17
C SER A 166 12.68 12.41 2.84
N THR A 167 13.11 11.65 3.84
CA THR A 167 14.32 11.98 4.63
C THR A 167 15.50 11.04 4.39
N GLY A 168 15.28 9.87 3.77
CA GLY A 168 16.28 8.82 3.64
C GLY A 168 16.66 8.13 4.97
N GLY A 169 16.03 8.50 6.08
CA GLY A 169 16.32 7.96 7.41
C GLY A 169 15.63 6.62 7.66
N GLY A 170 16.22 5.76 8.49
CA GLY A 170 15.55 4.55 8.98
C GLY A 170 14.29 4.90 9.79
N ALA A 171 13.23 4.12 9.62
CA ALA A 171 12.04 4.19 10.46
C ALA A 171 11.93 2.89 11.26
N ASP A 172 11.95 2.99 12.59
CA ASP A 172 11.65 1.86 13.48
C ASP A 172 10.13 1.63 13.52
N LEU A 173 9.64 0.99 12.46
CA LEU A 173 8.22 0.70 12.27
C LEU A 173 7.73 -0.31 13.31
N ALA A 174 8.53 -1.33 13.60
CA ALA A 174 8.23 -2.32 14.62
C ALA A 174 8.09 -1.65 16.00
N GLY A 175 9.04 -0.78 16.39
CA GLY A 175 8.99 -0.04 17.65
C GLY A 175 7.77 0.88 17.76
N ALA A 176 7.44 1.61 16.70
CA ALA A 176 6.25 2.48 16.68
C ALA A 176 4.95 1.68 16.83
N VAL A 177 4.81 0.56 16.13
CA VAL A 177 3.64 -0.33 16.25
C VAL A 177 3.55 -0.93 17.65
N LEU A 178 4.66 -1.42 18.20
CA LEU A 178 4.70 -1.97 19.56
C LEU A 178 4.33 -0.93 20.63
N LEU A 179 4.75 0.32 20.47
CA LEU A 179 4.36 1.41 21.37
C LEU A 179 2.85 1.66 21.36
N LEU A 180 2.23 1.70 20.18
CA LEU A 180 0.78 1.88 20.03
C LEU A 180 0.00 0.70 20.63
N LEU A 181 0.46 -0.53 20.40
CA LEU A 181 -0.17 -1.73 20.96
C LEU A 181 -0.08 -1.75 22.49
N ARG A 182 1.06 -1.35 23.07
CA ARG A 182 1.24 -1.29 24.54
C ARG A 182 0.33 -0.26 25.21
N GLN A 183 0.16 0.92 24.62
CA GLN A 183 -0.72 1.96 25.16
C GLN A 183 -2.20 1.54 25.11
N SER A 184 -2.56 0.72 24.14
CA SER A 184 -3.93 0.23 23.93
C SER A 184 -4.33 -0.90 24.88
N GLY A 185 -3.34 -1.59 25.49
CA GLY A 185 -3.54 -2.76 26.36
C GLY A 185 -3.66 -2.47 27.85
N THR A 186 -3.64 -1.20 28.31
CA THR A 186 -3.85 -0.89 29.74
C THR A 186 -5.35 -0.71 30.03
N PRO A 187 -5.99 -1.58 30.84
CA PRO A 187 -7.25 -1.24 31.45
C PRO A 187 -7.00 -0.06 32.38
N GLY A 188 -7.76 1.03 32.21
CA GLY A 188 -7.73 2.16 33.13
C GLY A 188 -7.85 1.65 34.56
N HIS A 189 -6.85 1.94 35.38
CA HIS A 189 -6.91 1.81 36.81
C HIS A 189 -8.11 2.66 37.27
N ARG A 190 -9.25 2.03 37.56
CA ARG A 190 -10.30 2.69 38.34
C ARG A 190 -9.70 2.89 39.72
N ASP A 191 -9.47 4.15 40.07
CA ASP A 191 -9.16 4.53 41.45
C ASP A 191 -10.16 3.87 42.40
N PRO A 192 -9.72 3.33 43.54
CA PRO A 192 -10.62 2.84 44.55
C PRO A 192 -11.44 4.02 45.08
N ASP A 193 -12.76 3.85 45.01
CA ASP A 193 -13.77 4.72 45.62
C ASP A 193 -13.38 5.03 47.07
N PRO A 194 -13.16 6.30 47.45
CA PRO A 194 -12.87 6.64 48.83
C PRO A 194 -14.15 6.41 49.63
N GLY A 195 -14.13 5.36 50.43
CA GLY A 195 -15.26 4.86 51.18
C GLY A 195 -16.08 5.95 51.87
N THR A 196 -17.39 5.84 51.72
CA THR A 196 -18.33 6.53 52.61
C THR A 196 -18.46 5.68 53.87
N GLY A 197 -17.76 6.10 54.92
CA GLY A 197 -18.07 5.73 56.31
C GLY A 197 -19.18 6.60 56.87
#